data_AF-A0A945YY43-F1
#
_entry.id   AF-A0A945YY43-F1
#
_cell.length_a   1.000
_cell.length_b   1.000
_cell.length_c   1.000
_cell.angle_alpha   90.00
_cell.angle_beta   90.00
_cell.angle_gamma   90.00
#
_symmetry.space_group_name_H-M   'P 1'
#
loop_
_entity.id
_entity.type
_entity.pdbx_description
1 polymer ?
#
loop_
_entity_poly.entity_id
_entity_poly.type
_entity_poly.pdbx_seq_one_letter_code
_entity_poly.pdbx_strand_id
1 'polypeptide(L)'
;QLASVGWYIAMFIRTKGFESPKKVSIQGVLEQARIHKKFPLFSSWNILLNTISRNLPPLLLVSYFSVAEAGFYAIGIRLLNMPLNTLGMSVGQVYYQQIARYKDQGIPMMPLLISTVGKLAGIIIIPLLIVFFTGEQLFAFVFGDSWSMAGRIAASMVPFYLMRFIASPLSTIFAVLGKQHLGLLWQLFYTLVTFGSFYYTRAYADFGFTIKTYSLAGAIAFMVLALVTIYATYQADKHTRLDPQK
;
A
#
# COMPACT_ATOMS: atom_id res chain seq x y z
N GLN A 1 -3.75 19.42 22.05
CA GLN A 1 -3.21 18.11 21.63
C GLN A 1 -2.47 17.39 22.78
N LEU A 2 -1.72 18.06 23.65
CA LEU A 2 -1.11 17.42 24.83
C LEU A 2 -2.14 17.00 25.91
N ALA A 3 -3.20 17.78 26.10
CA ALA A 3 -4.25 17.49 27.09
C ALA A 3 -5.05 16.20 26.77
N SER A 4 -5.26 15.88 25.49
CA SER A 4 -5.97 14.66 25.08
C SER A 4 -5.12 13.41 25.34
N VAL A 5 -3.81 13.48 25.16
CA VAL A 5 -2.89 12.37 25.49
C VAL A 5 -2.87 12.11 27.00
N GLY A 6 -2.81 13.17 27.81
CA GLY A 6 -2.89 13.07 29.26
C GLY A 6 -4.22 12.46 29.74
N TRP A 7 -5.32 12.79 29.08
CA TRP A 7 -6.64 12.23 29.41
C TRP A 7 -6.76 10.75 29.04
N TYR A 8 -6.24 10.32 27.88
CA TYR A 8 -6.17 8.90 27.53
C TYR A 8 -5.29 8.11 28.49
N ILE A 9 -4.13 8.64 28.90
CA ILE A 9 -3.26 8.02 29.90
C ILE A 9 -3.97 7.90 31.24
N ALA A 10 -4.64 8.97 31.70
CA ALA A 10 -5.39 8.96 32.95
C ALA A 10 -6.57 7.98 32.91
N MET A 11 -7.27 7.88 31.78
CA MET A 11 -8.34 6.90 31.56
C MET A 11 -7.81 5.47 31.57
N PHE A 12 -6.67 5.23 30.93
CA PHE A 12 -6.00 3.93 30.85
C PHE A 12 -5.50 3.44 32.22
N ILE A 13 -5.03 4.35 33.07
CA ILE A 13 -4.60 4.06 34.45
C ILE A 13 -5.82 3.80 35.37
N ARG A 14 -6.97 4.40 35.06
CA ARG A 14 -8.17 4.35 35.93
C ARG A 14 -9.08 3.15 35.67
N THR A 15 -8.93 2.45 34.55
CA THR A 15 -9.57 1.15 34.31
C THR A 15 -8.90 0.07 35.16
N LYS A 16 -9.57 -0.33 36.25
CA LYS A 16 -9.17 -1.33 37.25
C LYS A 16 -9.06 -2.76 36.67
N GLY A 17 -8.05 -3.00 35.84
CA GLY A 17 -7.75 -4.33 35.29
C GLY A 17 -6.28 -4.55 34.92
N PHE A 18 -5.40 -3.59 35.24
CA PHE A 18 -3.97 -3.77 35.03
C PHE A 18 -3.38 -4.50 36.24
N GLU A 19 -3.27 -5.83 36.14
CA GLU A 19 -2.23 -6.52 36.89
C GLU A 19 -0.91 -5.81 36.58
N SER A 20 -0.17 -5.38 37.61
CA SER A 20 1.09 -4.66 37.38
C SER A 20 1.92 -5.43 36.35
N PRO A 21 2.50 -4.78 35.34
CA PRO A 21 3.31 -5.51 34.37
C PRO A 21 4.43 -6.15 35.18
N LYS A 22 4.45 -7.49 35.26
CA LYS A 22 5.49 -8.27 35.95
C LYS A 22 6.82 -7.60 35.65
N LYS A 23 7.55 -7.14 36.68
CA LYS A 23 8.78 -6.33 36.57
C LYS A 23 9.55 -6.71 35.31
N VAL A 24 9.34 -5.95 34.23
CA VAL A 24 9.96 -6.25 32.95
C VAL A 24 11.41 -5.82 33.08
N SER A 25 12.27 -6.77 33.38
CA SER A 25 13.71 -6.56 33.48
C SER A 25 14.24 -6.09 32.12
N ILE A 26 15.05 -5.03 32.10
CA ILE A 26 15.76 -4.56 30.89
C ILE A 26 16.58 -5.71 30.28
N GLN A 27 17.12 -6.60 31.11
CA GLN A 27 17.82 -7.81 30.66
C GLN A 27 16.86 -8.80 29.98
N GLY A 28 15.65 -8.99 30.52
CA GLY A 28 14.62 -9.82 29.89
C GLY A 28 14.12 -9.27 28.55
N VAL A 29 14.02 -7.93 28.41
CA VAL A 29 13.70 -7.28 27.13
C VAL A 29 14.84 -7.45 26.13
N LEU A 30 16.09 -7.26 26.56
CA LEU A 30 17.27 -7.45 25.71
C LEU A 30 17.43 -8.90 25.28
N GLU A 31 17.11 -9.86 26.15
CA GLU A 31 17.14 -11.29 25.86
C GLU A 31 16.06 -11.67 24.85
N GLN A 32 14.82 -11.20 25.05
CA GLN A 32 13.74 -11.42 24.08
C GLN A 32 14.01 -10.75 22.73
N ALA A 33 14.57 -9.53 22.74
CA ALA A 33 15.03 -8.85 21.53
C ALA A 33 16.18 -9.61 20.86
N ARG A 34 17.05 -10.29 21.63
CA ARG A 34 18.15 -11.13 21.13
C ARG A 34 17.65 -12.42 20.46
N ILE A 35 16.64 -13.05 21.06
CA ILE A 35 15.97 -14.24 20.54
C ILE A 35 15.19 -13.90 19.25
N HIS A 36 14.54 -12.73 19.20
CA HIS A 36 13.72 -12.30 18.07
C HIS A 36 14.41 -11.32 17.12
N LYS A 37 15.75 -11.16 17.15
CA LYS A 37 16.50 -10.12 16.40
C LYS A 37 16.14 -9.97 14.92
N LYS A 38 15.77 -11.08 14.27
CA LYS A 38 15.38 -11.07 12.85
C LYS A 38 14.15 -10.18 12.63
N PHE A 39 13.19 -10.19 13.56
CA PHE A 39 11.95 -9.44 13.44
C PHE A 39 12.13 -7.91 13.42
N PRO A 40 12.77 -7.25 14.41
CA PRO A 40 12.98 -5.81 14.35
C PRO A 40 13.90 -5.42 13.19
N LEU A 41 14.86 -6.26 12.79
CA LEU A 41 15.70 -5.96 11.63
C LEU A 41 14.87 -5.94 10.33
N PHE A 42 14.13 -7.02 10.03
CA PHE A 42 13.30 -7.11 8.83
C PHE A 42 12.17 -6.09 8.80
N SER A 43 11.49 -5.88 9.93
CA SER A 43 10.42 -4.88 10.04
C SER A 43 10.97 -3.46 9.90
N SER A 44 12.14 -3.14 10.48
CA SER A 44 12.76 -1.81 10.32
C SER A 44 13.16 -1.56 8.87
N TRP A 45 13.79 -2.54 8.21
CA TRP A 45 14.15 -2.41 6.80
C TRP A 45 12.93 -2.27 5.90
N ASN A 46 11.85 -3.01 6.19
CA ASN A 46 10.60 -2.90 5.44
C ASN A 46 9.99 -1.49 5.58
N ILE A 47 9.90 -0.97 6.81
CA ILE A 47 9.38 0.38 7.09
C ILE A 47 10.25 1.45 6.39
N LEU A 48 11.57 1.31 6.45
CA LEU A 48 12.50 2.25 5.83
C LEU A 48 12.34 2.25 4.30
N LEU A 49 12.36 1.08 3.67
CA LEU A 49 12.19 0.95 2.22
C LEU A 49 10.81 1.44 1.76
N ASN A 50 9.77 1.18 2.56
CA ASN A 50 8.43 1.69 2.29
C ASN A 50 8.39 3.22 2.33
N THR A 51 9.02 3.81 3.34
CA THR A 51 9.12 5.27 3.49
C THR A 51 9.88 5.89 2.33
N ILE A 52 11.03 5.32 1.96
CA ILE A 52 11.81 5.76 0.80
C ILE A 52 10.95 5.69 -0.46
N SER A 53 10.33 4.54 -0.74
CA SER A 53 9.51 4.35 -1.94
C SER A 53 8.36 5.35 -2.06
N ARG A 54 7.71 5.69 -0.94
CA ARG A 54 6.59 6.64 -0.94
C ARG A 54 7.03 8.08 -1.15
N ASN A 55 8.21 8.45 -0.66
CA ASN A 55 8.73 9.81 -0.77
C ASN A 55 9.63 10.01 -1.99
N LEU A 56 10.05 8.93 -2.65
CA LEU A 56 10.94 8.99 -3.80
C LEU A 56 10.33 9.79 -4.97
N PRO A 57 9.06 9.56 -5.40
CA PRO A 57 8.48 10.32 -6.51
C PRO A 57 8.46 11.84 -6.30
N PRO A 58 7.93 12.41 -5.19
CA PRO A 58 7.93 13.86 -5.01
C PRO A 58 9.35 14.44 -4.89
N LEU A 59 10.29 13.73 -4.26
CA LEU A 59 11.69 14.17 -4.19
C LEU A 59 12.36 14.23 -5.57
N LEU A 60 12.17 13.19 -6.38
CA LEU A 60 12.72 13.15 -7.74
C LEU A 60 12.08 14.23 -8.63
N LEU A 61 10.77 14.47 -8.49
CA LEU A 61 10.09 15.53 -9.22
C LEU A 61 10.65 16.92 -8.89
N VAL A 62 10.86 17.25 -7.61
CA VAL A 62 11.47 18.53 -7.23
C VAL A 62 12.91 18.65 -7.74
N SER A 63 13.63 17.54 -7.88
CA SER A 63 15.01 17.55 -8.37
C SER A 63 15.15 17.67 -9.89
N TYR A 64 14.18 17.15 -10.65
CA TYR A 64 14.23 17.08 -12.12
C TYR A 64 13.34 18.10 -12.82
N PHE A 65 12.33 18.62 -12.11
CA PHE A 65 11.29 19.51 -12.63
C PHE A 65 11.07 20.69 -11.68
N SER A 66 10.17 21.61 -12.05
CA SER A 66 9.89 22.78 -11.23
C SER A 66 9.15 22.43 -9.94
N VAL A 67 9.32 23.27 -8.91
CA VAL A 67 8.57 23.17 -7.64
C VAL A 67 7.06 23.25 -7.88
N ALA A 68 6.62 24.04 -8.87
CA ALA A 68 5.22 24.17 -9.23
C ALA A 68 4.64 22.84 -9.76
N GLU A 69 5.34 22.16 -10.67
CA GLU A 69 4.93 20.85 -11.21
C GLU A 69 4.87 19.77 -10.13
N ALA A 70 5.89 19.72 -9.25
CA ALA A 70 5.89 18.82 -8.10
C ALA A 70 4.73 19.12 -7.13
N GLY A 71 4.37 20.39 -6.96
CA GLY A 71 3.21 20.83 -6.18
C GLY A 71 1.89 20.34 -6.77
N PHE A 72 1.68 20.50 -8.07
CA PHE A 72 0.49 19.98 -8.76
C PHE A 72 0.41 18.46 -8.67
N TYR A 73 1.54 17.77 -8.80
CA TYR A 73 1.60 16.32 -8.60
C TYR A 73 1.12 15.94 -7.19
N ALA A 74 1.69 16.55 -6.16
CA ALA A 74 1.36 16.25 -4.77
C ALA A 74 -0.15 16.41 -4.49
N ILE A 75 -0.77 17.43 -5.08
CA ILE A 75 -2.19 17.72 -4.87
C ILE A 75 -3.07 16.76 -5.67
N GLY A 76 -2.73 16.50 -6.93
CA GLY A 76 -3.41 15.52 -7.78
C GLY A 76 -3.44 14.13 -7.13
N ILE A 77 -2.30 13.64 -6.65
CA ILE A 77 -2.25 12.33 -5.98
C ILE A 77 -2.92 12.34 -4.61
N ARG A 78 -2.90 13.45 -3.87
CA ARG A 78 -3.55 13.53 -2.54
C ARG A 78 -5.05 13.32 -2.67
N LEU A 79 -5.67 13.95 -3.66
CA LEU A 79 -7.11 13.83 -3.92
C LEU A 79 -7.49 12.42 -4.36
N LEU A 80 -6.65 11.73 -5.15
CA LEU A 80 -6.84 10.32 -5.45
C LEU A 80 -6.71 9.44 -4.19
N ASN A 81 -5.71 9.67 -3.35
CA ASN A 81 -5.43 8.82 -2.19
C ASN A 81 -6.51 8.90 -1.10
N MET A 82 -7.20 10.02 -0.92
CA MET A 82 -8.18 10.20 0.15
C MET A 82 -9.29 9.13 0.16
N PRO A 83 -10.07 8.94 -0.91
CA PRO A 83 -11.09 7.89 -0.95
C PRO A 83 -10.47 6.49 -1.00
N LEU A 84 -9.37 6.32 -1.76
CA LEU A 84 -8.73 5.02 -1.98
C LEU A 84 -8.14 4.43 -0.69
N ASN A 85 -7.49 5.25 0.14
CA ASN A 85 -6.91 4.74 1.38
C ASN A 85 -8.00 4.33 2.37
N THR A 86 -9.06 5.13 2.49
CA THR A 86 -10.18 4.83 3.39
C THR A 86 -10.82 3.49 3.03
N LEU A 87 -11.21 3.32 1.77
CA LEU A 87 -11.82 2.08 1.28
C LEU A 87 -10.84 0.90 1.37
N GLY A 88 -9.59 1.11 0.98
CA GLY A 88 -8.56 0.06 0.96
C GLY A 88 -8.23 -0.47 2.34
N MET A 89 -8.20 0.40 3.36
CA MET A 89 -7.97 -0.01 4.76
C MET A 89 -9.13 -0.86 5.28
N SER A 90 -10.37 -0.43 5.07
CA SER A 90 -11.56 -1.18 5.53
C SER A 90 -11.64 -2.55 4.86
N VAL A 91 -11.48 -2.62 3.53
CA VAL A 91 -11.49 -3.91 2.82
C VAL A 91 -10.30 -4.77 3.22
N GLY A 92 -9.12 -4.18 3.38
CA GLY A 92 -7.91 -4.90 3.79
C GLY A 92 -8.03 -5.56 5.16
N GLN A 93 -8.65 -4.90 6.14
CA GLN A 93 -8.89 -5.48 7.46
C GLN A 93 -9.83 -6.69 7.39
N VAL A 94 -10.96 -6.55 6.70
CA VAL A 94 -11.94 -7.64 6.55
C VAL A 94 -11.35 -8.81 5.77
N TYR A 95 -10.66 -8.53 4.66
CA TYR A 95 -9.99 -9.55 3.86
C TYR A 95 -8.94 -10.30 4.67
N TYR A 96 -8.09 -9.59 5.42
CA TYR A 96 -7.06 -10.21 6.26
C TYR A 96 -7.65 -11.15 7.32
N GLN A 97 -8.72 -10.73 8.01
CA GLN A 97 -9.41 -11.57 9.00
C GLN A 97 -10.02 -12.82 8.36
N GLN A 98 -10.70 -12.66 7.21
CA GLN A 98 -11.36 -13.78 6.53
C GLN A 98 -10.34 -14.77 5.97
N ILE A 99 -9.27 -14.29 5.32
CA ILE A 99 -8.27 -15.16 4.70
C ILE A 99 -7.45 -15.93 5.77
N ALA A 100 -7.19 -15.31 6.93
CA ALA A 100 -6.57 -15.98 8.07
C ALA A 100 -7.45 -17.11 8.61
N ARG A 101 -8.74 -16.83 8.82
CA ARG A 101 -9.71 -17.86 9.24
C ARG A 101 -9.81 -19.00 8.22
N TYR A 102 -9.83 -18.70 6.93
CA TYR A 102 -9.92 -19.73 5.88
C TYR A 102 -8.71 -20.65 5.91
N LYS A 103 -7.51 -20.09 6.07
CA LYS A 103 -6.30 -20.87 6.27
C LYS A 103 -6.39 -21.78 7.50
N ASP A 104 -6.79 -21.23 8.64
CA ASP A 104 -6.86 -21.98 9.91
C ASP A 104 -7.93 -23.09 9.88
N GLN A 105 -8.98 -22.92 9.06
CA GLN A 105 -10.05 -23.91 8.86
C GLN A 105 -9.76 -24.89 7.69
N GLY A 106 -8.60 -24.80 7.03
CA GLY A 106 -8.28 -25.62 5.86
C GLY A 106 -9.19 -25.37 4.64
N ILE A 107 -9.88 -24.23 4.59
CA ILE A 107 -10.78 -23.85 3.50
C ILE A 107 -9.96 -23.23 2.36
N PRO A 108 -10.19 -23.59 1.08
CA PRO A 108 -9.54 -22.94 -0.06
C PRO A 108 -9.73 -21.42 -0.04
N MET A 109 -8.62 -20.70 -0.12
CA MET A 109 -8.52 -19.24 -0.05
C MET A 109 -8.76 -18.54 -1.40
N MET A 110 -8.51 -19.22 -2.52
CA MET A 110 -8.62 -18.65 -3.86
C MET A 110 -9.99 -18.06 -4.18
N PRO A 111 -11.13 -18.70 -3.88
CA PRO A 111 -12.45 -18.12 -4.16
C PRO A 111 -12.68 -16.80 -3.43
N LEU A 112 -12.19 -16.68 -2.19
CA LEU A 112 -12.27 -15.45 -1.40
C LEU A 112 -11.40 -14.34 -2.04
N LEU A 113 -10.19 -14.67 -2.47
CA LEU A 113 -9.31 -13.74 -3.17
C LEU A 113 -9.98 -13.19 -4.44
N ILE A 114 -10.47 -14.05 -5.32
CA ILE A 114 -11.09 -13.65 -6.59
C ILE A 114 -12.36 -12.81 -6.34
N SER A 115 -13.20 -13.21 -5.37
CA SER A 115 -14.36 -12.41 -4.97
C SER A 115 -13.96 -11.01 -4.49
N THR A 116 -12.86 -10.91 -3.74
CA THR A 116 -12.35 -9.63 -3.22
C THR A 116 -11.80 -8.75 -4.33
N VAL A 117 -11.08 -9.31 -5.31
CA VAL A 117 -10.63 -8.61 -6.53
C VAL A 117 -11.84 -7.98 -7.25
N GLY A 118 -12.88 -8.77 -7.51
CA GLY A 118 -14.08 -8.31 -8.21
C GLY A 118 -14.80 -7.18 -7.48
N LYS A 119 -14.93 -7.29 -6.14
CA LYS A 119 -15.54 -6.24 -5.30
C LYS A 119 -14.72 -4.94 -5.32
N LEU A 120 -13.40 -5.04 -5.13
CA LEU A 120 -12.51 -3.87 -5.17
C LEU A 120 -12.55 -3.17 -6.53
N ALA A 121 -12.48 -3.94 -7.62
CA ALA A 121 -12.59 -3.40 -8.97
C ALA A 121 -13.95 -2.74 -9.20
N GLY A 122 -15.05 -3.41 -8.83
CA GLY A 122 -16.41 -2.88 -9.01
C GLY A 122 -16.68 -1.58 -8.26
N ILE A 123 -16.09 -1.40 -7.07
CA ILE A 123 -16.24 -0.16 -6.28
C ILE A 123 -15.55 1.03 -6.95
N ILE A 124 -14.38 0.82 -7.56
CA ILE A 124 -13.49 1.93 -7.90
C ILE A 124 -13.33 2.20 -9.40
N ILE A 125 -13.70 1.25 -10.25
CA ILE A 125 -13.48 1.36 -11.70
C ILE A 125 -14.24 2.55 -12.29
N ILE A 126 -15.52 2.75 -11.91
CA ILE A 126 -16.33 3.85 -12.43
C ILE A 126 -15.77 5.22 -11.98
N PRO A 127 -15.54 5.49 -10.68
CA PRO A 127 -14.95 6.76 -10.25
C PRO A 127 -13.60 7.06 -10.90
N LEU A 128 -12.73 6.05 -11.03
CA LEU A 128 -11.42 6.26 -11.64
C LEU A 128 -11.49 6.45 -13.15
N LEU A 129 -12.43 5.83 -13.86
CA LEU A 129 -12.64 6.09 -15.28
C LEU A 129 -13.14 7.52 -15.52
N ILE A 130 -14.02 8.04 -14.66
CA ILE A 130 -14.42 9.45 -14.72
C ILE A 130 -13.18 10.34 -14.60
N VAL A 131 -12.33 10.11 -13.59
CA VAL A 131 -11.08 10.88 -13.44
C VAL A 131 -10.12 10.67 -14.61
N PHE A 132 -10.06 9.48 -15.20
CA PHE A 132 -9.19 9.19 -16.34
C PHE A 132 -9.56 10.01 -17.58
N PHE A 133 -10.85 10.09 -17.90
CA PHE A 133 -11.31 10.79 -19.10
C PHE A 133 -11.53 12.28 -18.89
N THR A 134 -11.92 12.70 -17.68
CA THR A 134 -12.34 14.09 -17.42
C THR A 134 -11.55 14.74 -16.29
N GLY A 135 -10.42 14.17 -15.86
CA GLY A 135 -9.71 14.63 -14.66
C GLY A 135 -9.29 16.09 -14.72
N GLU A 136 -8.82 16.57 -15.87
CA GLU A 136 -8.46 17.98 -16.09
C GLU A 136 -9.67 18.91 -15.91
N GLN A 137 -10.76 18.63 -16.61
CA GLN A 137 -11.99 19.41 -16.56
C GLN A 137 -12.66 19.33 -15.19
N LEU A 138 -12.64 18.15 -14.57
CA LEU A 138 -13.22 17.91 -13.25
C LEU A 138 -12.51 18.75 -12.20
N PHE A 139 -11.18 18.81 -12.23
CA PHE A 139 -10.42 19.61 -11.27
C PHE A 139 -10.58 21.11 -11.55
N ALA A 140 -10.58 21.51 -12.82
CA ALA A 140 -10.85 22.89 -13.21
C ALA A 140 -12.24 23.36 -12.73
N PHE A 141 -13.25 22.52 -12.91
CA PHE A 141 -14.62 22.80 -12.49
C PHE A 141 -14.78 22.89 -10.96
N VAL A 142 -14.17 21.97 -10.21
CA VAL A 142 -14.35 21.89 -8.75
C VAL A 142 -13.46 22.88 -8.00
N PHE A 143 -12.22 23.09 -8.44
CA PHE A 143 -11.22 23.88 -7.71
C PHE A 143 -10.80 25.18 -8.41
N GLY A 144 -11.19 25.37 -9.67
CA GLY A 144 -10.81 26.49 -10.54
C GLY A 144 -9.73 26.13 -11.56
N ASP A 145 -9.62 26.92 -12.64
CA ASP A 145 -8.76 26.63 -13.80
C ASP A 145 -7.28 26.44 -13.48
N SER A 146 -6.79 27.05 -12.40
CA SER A 146 -5.42 26.89 -11.91
C SER A 146 -5.08 25.44 -11.52
N TRP A 147 -6.08 24.59 -11.27
CA TRP A 147 -5.93 23.20 -10.86
C TRP A 147 -6.00 22.18 -12.01
N SER A 148 -6.22 22.64 -13.24
CA SER A 148 -6.31 21.79 -14.44
C SER A 148 -5.12 20.84 -14.57
N MET A 149 -3.91 21.33 -14.26
CA MET A 149 -2.69 20.52 -14.30
C MET A 149 -2.70 19.38 -13.28
N ALA A 150 -3.17 19.63 -12.05
CA ALA A 150 -3.32 18.57 -11.04
C ALA A 150 -4.34 17.51 -11.49
N GLY A 151 -5.42 17.92 -12.15
CA GLY A 151 -6.41 17.03 -12.75
C GLY A 151 -5.83 16.16 -13.86
N ARG A 152 -5.04 16.74 -14.76
CA ARG A 152 -4.33 16.02 -15.84
C ARG A 152 -3.32 15.00 -15.28
N ILE A 153 -2.61 15.35 -14.21
CA ILE A 153 -1.72 14.43 -13.50
C ILE A 153 -2.51 13.30 -12.85
N ALA A 154 -3.60 13.61 -12.16
CA ALA A 154 -4.47 12.62 -11.53
C ALA A 154 -5.02 11.62 -12.57
N ALA A 155 -5.52 12.12 -13.71
CA ALA A 155 -5.95 11.30 -14.84
C ALA A 155 -4.83 10.35 -15.32
N SER A 156 -3.62 10.89 -15.52
CA SER A 156 -2.45 10.09 -15.96
C SER A 156 -2.05 9.03 -14.93
N MET A 157 -2.31 9.25 -13.64
CA MET A 157 -2.01 8.34 -12.54
C MET A 157 -3.06 7.24 -12.33
N VAL A 158 -4.25 7.33 -12.94
CA VAL A 158 -5.34 6.36 -12.73
C VAL A 158 -4.91 4.89 -12.98
N PRO A 159 -4.18 4.53 -14.05
CA PRO A 159 -3.78 3.13 -14.28
C PRO A 159 -3.00 2.53 -13.11
N PHE A 160 -2.07 3.32 -12.56
CA PHE A 160 -1.31 2.96 -11.37
C PHE A 160 -2.20 2.76 -10.14
N TYR A 161 -3.06 3.73 -9.86
CA TYR A 161 -3.90 3.71 -8.66
C TYR A 161 -4.96 2.61 -8.69
N LEU A 162 -5.50 2.28 -9.86
CA LEU A 162 -6.42 1.16 -10.05
C LEU A 162 -5.76 -0.16 -9.63
N MET A 163 -4.58 -0.45 -10.21
CA MET A 163 -3.85 -1.69 -9.90
C MET A 163 -3.39 -1.73 -8.44
N ARG A 164 -2.88 -0.61 -7.92
CA ARG A 164 -2.45 -0.50 -6.53
C ARG A 164 -3.58 -0.73 -5.54
N PHE A 165 -4.75 -0.17 -5.80
CA PHE A 165 -5.92 -0.31 -4.92
C PHE A 165 -6.40 -1.76 -4.83
N ILE A 166 -6.38 -2.50 -5.95
CA ILE A 166 -6.78 -3.91 -6.01
C ILE A 166 -5.72 -4.79 -5.34
N ALA A 167 -4.44 -4.62 -5.70
CA ALA A 167 -3.39 -5.55 -5.28
C ALA A 167 -2.95 -5.36 -3.82
N SER A 168 -2.98 -4.14 -3.28
CA SER A 168 -2.44 -3.84 -1.96
C SER A 168 -3.12 -4.62 -0.82
N PRO A 169 -4.47 -4.65 -0.71
CA PRO A 169 -5.15 -5.44 0.33
C PRO A 169 -4.84 -6.94 0.23
N LEU A 170 -4.70 -7.46 -0.98
CA LEU A 170 -4.51 -8.90 -1.23
C LEU A 170 -3.13 -9.38 -0.78
N SER A 171 -2.12 -8.51 -0.84
CA SER A 171 -0.74 -8.81 -0.40
C SER A 171 -0.63 -9.18 1.10
N THR A 172 -1.66 -8.87 1.91
CA THR A 172 -1.74 -9.29 3.31
C THR A 172 -1.71 -10.82 3.49
N ILE A 173 -2.04 -11.58 2.43
CA ILE A 173 -1.89 -13.03 2.44
C ILE A 173 -0.46 -13.48 2.70
N PHE A 174 0.55 -12.68 2.33
CA PHE A 174 1.94 -13.01 2.62
C PHE A 174 2.21 -13.08 4.13
N ALA A 175 1.53 -12.25 4.93
CA ALA A 175 1.61 -12.35 6.38
C ALA A 175 0.92 -13.62 6.89
N VAL A 176 -0.26 -13.94 6.35
CA VAL A 176 -1.06 -15.13 6.72
C VAL A 176 -0.33 -16.44 6.40
N LEU A 177 0.38 -16.49 5.28
CA LEU A 177 1.20 -17.62 4.86
C LEU A 177 2.60 -17.66 5.51
N GLY A 178 2.96 -16.70 6.35
CA GLY A 178 4.32 -16.59 6.91
C GLY A 178 5.41 -16.25 5.88
N LYS A 179 5.03 -15.75 4.71
CA LYS A 179 5.92 -15.39 3.57
C LYS A 179 6.25 -13.89 3.54
N GLN A 180 6.51 -13.28 4.70
CA GLN A 180 6.76 -11.83 4.84
C GLN A 180 7.95 -11.34 4.01
N HIS A 181 8.93 -12.21 3.72
CA HIS A 181 10.05 -11.91 2.83
C HIS A 181 9.62 -11.48 1.42
N LEU A 182 8.47 -11.98 0.92
CA LEU A 182 7.91 -11.54 -0.37
C LEU A 182 7.50 -10.07 -0.34
N GLY A 183 7.03 -9.57 0.82
CA GLY A 183 6.73 -8.15 1.00
C GLY A 183 7.97 -7.26 0.97
N LEU A 184 9.10 -7.75 1.50
CA LEU A 184 10.39 -7.06 1.40
C LEU A 184 10.91 -7.01 -0.04
N LEU A 185 10.89 -8.16 -0.74
CA LEU A 185 11.30 -8.25 -2.14
C LEU A 185 10.43 -7.36 -3.03
N TRP A 186 9.12 -7.34 -2.78
CA TRP A 186 8.18 -6.43 -3.42
C TRP A 186 8.58 -4.97 -3.22
N GLN A 187 8.89 -4.57 -1.98
CA GLN A 187 9.25 -3.19 -1.68
C GLN A 187 10.52 -2.77 -2.41
N LEU A 188 11.54 -3.64 -2.43
CA LEU A 188 12.78 -3.41 -3.17
C LEU A 188 12.52 -3.30 -4.67
N PHE A 189 11.79 -4.27 -5.25
CA PHE A 189 11.41 -4.27 -6.65
C PHE A 189 10.66 -2.99 -7.05
N TYR A 190 9.64 -2.61 -6.29
CA TYR A 190 8.86 -1.39 -6.58
C TYR A 190 9.70 -0.12 -6.44
N THR A 191 10.65 -0.08 -5.49
CA THR A 191 11.60 1.04 -5.36
C THR A 191 12.45 1.17 -6.63
N LEU A 192 13.00 0.05 -7.11
CA LEU A 192 13.85 0.01 -8.30
C LEU A 192 13.07 0.38 -9.57
N VAL A 193 11.84 -0.12 -9.71
CA VAL A 193 10.95 0.26 -10.83
C VAL A 193 10.64 1.76 -10.79
N THR A 194 10.33 2.29 -9.61
CA THR A 194 10.08 3.73 -9.43
C THR A 194 11.33 4.53 -9.81
N PHE A 195 12.47 4.25 -9.19
CA PHE A 195 13.72 4.95 -9.50
C PHE A 195 14.09 4.83 -10.99
N GLY A 196 14.01 3.63 -11.55
CA GLY A 196 14.31 3.35 -12.95
C GLY A 196 13.41 4.13 -13.91
N SER A 197 12.12 4.24 -13.61
CA SER A 197 11.19 5.02 -14.45
C SER A 197 11.59 6.50 -14.52
N PHE A 198 11.91 7.12 -13.38
CA PHE A 198 12.35 8.51 -13.32
C PHE A 198 13.74 8.71 -13.92
N TYR A 199 14.67 7.78 -13.66
CA TYR A 199 16.02 7.84 -14.19
C TYR A 199 16.03 7.73 -15.72
N TYR A 200 15.16 6.90 -16.29
CA TYR A 200 14.98 6.78 -17.73
C TYR A 200 14.40 8.06 -18.35
N THR A 201 13.35 8.63 -17.76
CA THR A 201 12.69 9.81 -18.35
C THR A 201 13.44 11.12 -18.13
N ARG A 202 14.41 11.18 -17.21
CA ARG A 202 15.20 12.40 -16.94
C ARG A 202 15.86 12.99 -18.18
N ALA A 203 16.28 12.14 -19.12
CA ALA A 203 17.00 12.57 -20.34
C ALA A 203 16.10 13.36 -21.30
N TYR A 204 14.78 13.22 -21.18
CA TYR A 204 13.81 13.87 -22.06
C TYR A 204 13.28 15.20 -21.50
N ALA A 205 13.51 15.48 -20.21
CA ALA A 205 13.05 16.68 -19.52
C ALA A 205 11.54 16.99 -19.69
N ASP A 206 10.72 15.98 -19.99
CA ASP A 206 9.27 16.12 -20.17
C ASP A 206 8.54 15.55 -18.94
N PHE A 207 7.84 16.46 -18.23
CA PHE A 207 7.12 16.12 -17.02
C PHE A 207 5.92 15.19 -17.30
N GLY A 208 5.15 15.46 -18.35
CA GLY A 208 3.98 14.65 -18.71
C GLY A 208 4.37 13.22 -19.09
N PHE A 209 5.44 13.06 -19.87
CA PHE A 209 6.04 11.77 -20.21
C PHE A 209 6.56 11.03 -18.97
N THR A 210 7.21 11.75 -18.05
CA THR A 210 7.67 11.18 -16.77
C THR A 210 6.52 10.63 -15.94
N ILE A 211 5.46 11.42 -15.75
CA ILE A 211 4.27 11.01 -15.00
C ILE A 211 3.60 9.79 -15.65
N LYS A 212 3.40 9.79 -16.97
CA LYS A 212 2.80 8.64 -17.69
C LYS A 212 3.66 7.39 -17.58
N THR A 213 4.98 7.51 -17.73
CA THR A 213 5.92 6.39 -17.62
C THR A 213 5.94 5.81 -16.22
N TYR A 214 6.01 6.67 -15.18
CA TYR A 214 5.91 6.25 -13.78
C TYR A 214 4.57 5.56 -13.50
N SER A 215 3.47 6.10 -14.02
CA SER A 215 2.13 5.50 -13.88
C SER A 215 2.09 4.09 -14.47
N LEU A 216 2.55 3.93 -15.71
CA LEU A 216 2.51 2.65 -16.41
C LEU A 216 3.44 1.63 -15.73
N ALA A 217 4.68 2.03 -15.40
CA ALA A 217 5.63 1.19 -14.69
C ALA A 217 5.08 0.74 -13.33
N GLY A 218 4.45 1.66 -12.58
CA GLY A 218 3.78 1.35 -11.32
C GLY A 218 2.59 0.41 -11.50
N ALA A 219 1.75 0.63 -12.51
CA ALA A 219 0.61 -0.24 -12.82
C ALA A 219 1.07 -1.67 -13.12
N ILE A 220 2.10 -1.83 -13.94
CA ILE A 220 2.72 -3.13 -14.26
C ILE A 220 3.30 -3.76 -13.00
N ALA A 221 4.03 -3.01 -12.18
CA ALA A 221 4.56 -3.54 -10.93
C ALA A 221 3.45 -4.08 -10.02
N PHE A 222 2.37 -3.32 -9.81
CA PHE A 222 1.26 -3.77 -8.97
C PHE A 222 0.45 -4.92 -9.61
N MET A 223 0.41 -5.02 -10.94
CA MET A 223 -0.10 -6.20 -11.63
C MET A 223 0.76 -7.44 -11.34
N VAL A 224 2.09 -7.31 -11.36
CA VAL A 224 3.01 -8.39 -10.95
C VAL A 224 2.75 -8.78 -9.50
N LEU A 225 2.57 -7.83 -8.57
CA LEU A 225 2.21 -8.13 -7.19
C LEU A 225 0.91 -8.94 -7.10
N ALA A 226 -0.13 -8.56 -7.85
CA ALA A 226 -1.39 -9.28 -7.89
C ALA A 226 -1.20 -10.73 -8.38
N LEU A 227 -0.42 -10.93 -9.44
CA LEU A 227 -0.12 -12.26 -9.98
C LEU A 227 0.67 -13.13 -8.99
N VAL A 228 1.68 -12.56 -8.33
CA VAL A 228 2.45 -13.25 -7.27
C VAL A 228 1.54 -13.64 -6.10
N THR A 229 0.61 -12.77 -5.75
CA THR A 229 -0.38 -13.02 -4.68
C THR A 229 -1.32 -14.16 -5.06
N ILE A 230 -1.86 -14.16 -6.28
CA ILE A 230 -2.69 -15.24 -6.81
C ILE A 230 -1.89 -16.55 -6.81
N TYR A 231 -0.66 -16.54 -7.34
CA TYR A 231 0.19 -17.73 -7.38
C TYR A 231 0.50 -18.28 -5.97
N ALA A 232 0.83 -17.41 -5.02
CA ALA A 232 1.09 -17.82 -3.64
C ALA A 232 -0.14 -18.45 -2.97
N THR A 233 -1.32 -17.90 -3.26
CA THR A 233 -2.61 -18.42 -2.77
C THR A 233 -2.91 -19.78 -3.39
N TYR A 234 -2.73 -19.92 -4.71
CA TYR A 234 -2.95 -21.17 -5.42
C TYR A 234 -2.07 -22.31 -4.88
N GLN A 235 -0.78 -22.02 -4.65
CA GLN A 235 0.13 -23.01 -4.09
C GLN A 235 -0.27 -23.41 -2.66
N ALA A 236 -0.72 -22.45 -1.85
CA ALA A 236 -1.20 -22.75 -0.50
C ALA A 236 -2.44 -23.67 -0.53
N ASP A 237 -3.44 -23.35 -1.35
CA ASP A 237 -4.64 -24.18 -1.51
C ASP A 237 -4.32 -25.59 -2.03
N LYS A 238 -3.34 -25.71 -2.94
CA LYS A 238 -2.90 -27.02 -3.44
C LYS A 238 -2.33 -27.88 -2.31
N HIS A 239 -1.52 -27.30 -1.41
CA HIS A 239 -0.99 -28.03 -0.27
C HIS A 239 -2.08 -28.45 0.72
N THR A 240 -3.06 -27.59 1.00
CA THR A 240 -4.19 -27.91 1.88
C THR A 240 -5.05 -29.05 1.33
N ARG A 241 -5.22 -29.18 0.02
CA ARG A 241 -5.96 -30.29 -0.61
C ARG A 241 -5.22 -31.63 -0.56
N LEU A 242 -3.89 -31.62 -0.42
CA LEU A 242 -3.05 -32.82 -0.45
C LEU A 242 -2.78 -33.42 0.95
N ASP A 243 -3.04 -32.67 2.03
CA ASP A 243 -2.87 -33.11 3.43
C ASP A 243 -4.09 -32.69 4.27
N PRO A 244 -5.26 -33.36 4.15
CA PRO A 244 -6.49 -32.96 4.83
C PRO A 244 -6.52 -33.27 6.33
N GLN A 245 -5.47 -33.89 6.89
CA GLN A 245 -5.44 -34.42 8.26
C GLN A 245 -4.57 -33.60 9.24
N LYS A 246 -4.25 -32.35 8.91
CA LYS A 246 -3.64 -31.37 9.84
C LYS A 246 -4.62 -30.31 10.30
#